data_AF-A0AAW9IKC4-F1
#
_entry.id   AF-A0AAW9IKC4-F1
#
_cell.length_a   1.000
_cell.length_b   1.000
_cell.length_c   1.000
_cell.angle_alpha   90.00
_cell.angle_beta   90.00
_cell.angle_gamma   90.00
#
_symmetry.space_group_name_H-M   'P 1'
#
loop_
_entity.id
_entity.type
_entity.pdbx_description
1 polymer ?
#
loop_
_entity_poly.entity_id
_entity_poly.type
_entity_poly.pdbx_seq_one_letter_code
_entity_poly.pdbx_strand_id
1 'polypeptide(L)'
;IKLGSKYIKDLKSAGVDVAFYSYVLAPFLRFINTQINYRNHRKIVVIDGVVAFLGGINIGDEYLGMGKLGEWKDCHIMIEGDCVLGLQSIFLDDFSSIKKYNNEQISILNNVDSYFKNHDFNGNIAMQIVKSGPDSEFPSILQCLIKMISSAKKNINIITPY
;
A
#
# COMPACT_ATOMS: atom_id res chain seq x y z
N ILE A 1 -9.95 3.79 11.86
CA ILE A 1 -9.51 5.04 12.55
C ILE A 1 -9.81 6.23 11.64
N LYS A 2 -10.35 7.32 12.18
CA LYS A 2 -10.53 8.58 11.43
C LYS A 2 -9.51 9.58 11.96
N LEU A 3 -8.60 10.02 11.10
CA LEU A 3 -7.61 11.04 11.49
C LEU A 3 -8.33 12.36 11.78
N GLY A 4 -7.98 13.01 12.89
CA GLY A 4 -8.58 14.28 13.29
C GLY A 4 -8.24 15.40 12.31
N SER A 5 -9.19 16.29 12.02
CA SER A 5 -9.00 17.41 11.09
C SER A 5 -7.81 18.31 11.47
N LYS A 6 -7.60 18.53 12.77
CA LYS A 6 -6.45 19.26 13.31
C LYS A 6 -5.13 18.58 12.93
N TYR A 7 -5.00 17.27 13.18
CA TYR A 7 -3.80 16.52 12.85
C TYR A 7 -3.47 16.57 11.35
N ILE A 8 -4.48 16.45 10.50
CA ILE A 8 -4.31 16.56 9.04
C ILE A 8 -3.86 17.97 8.64
N LYS A 9 -4.41 19.00 9.27
CA LYS A 9 -3.97 20.38 9.03
C LYS A 9 -2.52 20.57 9.45
N ASP A 10 -2.12 20.05 10.62
CA ASP A 10 -0.77 20.16 11.14
C ASP A 10 0.25 19.48 10.18
N LEU A 11 -0.09 18.29 9.66
CA LEU A 11 0.71 17.60 8.63
C LEU A 11 0.89 18.46 7.37
N LYS A 12 -0.22 18.97 6.82
CA LYS A 12 -0.17 19.83 5.62
C LYS A 12 0.62 21.11 5.85
N SER A 13 0.48 21.71 7.03
CA SER A 13 1.27 22.90 7.44
C SER A 13 2.75 22.60 7.59
N ALA A 14 3.14 21.37 7.91
CA ALA A 14 4.53 20.91 7.94
C ALA A 14 5.07 20.53 6.54
N GLY A 15 4.28 20.70 5.47
CA GLY A 15 4.68 20.37 4.10
C GLY A 15 4.43 18.91 3.71
N VAL A 16 3.77 18.12 4.56
CA VAL A 16 3.40 16.73 4.23
C VAL A 16 2.25 16.74 3.24
N ASP A 17 2.45 16.06 2.12
CA ASP A 17 1.42 15.90 1.11
C ASP A 17 0.48 14.75 1.47
N VAL A 18 -0.82 15.03 1.58
CA VAL A 18 -1.82 14.10 2.11
C VAL A 18 -3.00 14.00 1.16
N ALA A 19 -3.25 12.78 0.68
CA ALA A 19 -4.38 12.44 -0.18
C ALA A 19 -5.30 11.41 0.51
N PHE A 20 -6.61 11.63 0.46
CA PHE A 20 -7.59 10.69 1.00
C PHE A 20 -8.22 9.88 -0.12
N TYR A 21 -8.11 8.56 -0.02
CA TYR A 21 -8.88 7.66 -0.87
C TYR A 21 -10.38 7.78 -0.54
N SER A 22 -11.17 8.27 -1.50
CA SER A 22 -12.63 8.29 -1.43
C SER A 22 -13.20 7.68 -2.70
N TYR A 23 -14.13 6.73 -2.57
CA TYR A 23 -14.80 6.16 -3.73
C TYR A 23 -15.69 7.23 -4.40
N VAL A 24 -15.63 7.32 -5.73
CA VAL A 24 -16.27 8.33 -6.58
C VAL A 24 -17.76 8.55 -6.28
N LEU A 25 -18.46 7.49 -5.88
CA LEU A 25 -19.91 7.53 -5.62
C LEU A 25 -20.25 7.65 -4.14
N ALA A 26 -19.29 7.72 -3.22
CA ALA A 26 -19.52 7.77 -1.77
C ALA A 26 -20.47 8.90 -1.30
N PRO A 27 -20.50 10.11 -1.93
CA PRO A 27 -21.48 11.14 -1.58
C PRO A 27 -22.91 10.79 -2.04
N PHE A 28 -23.06 10.22 -3.24
CA PHE A 28 -24.37 9.94 -3.87
C PHE A 28 -24.96 8.59 -3.43
N LEU A 29 -24.12 7.58 -3.19
CA LEU A 29 -24.48 6.26 -2.69
C LEU A 29 -24.46 6.19 -1.15
N ARG A 30 -24.32 7.30 -0.42
CA ARG A 30 -24.37 7.26 1.05
C ARG A 30 -25.71 6.70 1.59
N PHE A 31 -26.77 6.78 0.78
CA PHE A 31 -28.13 6.33 1.09
C PHE A 31 -28.45 4.91 0.62
N ILE A 32 -27.59 4.31 -0.22
CA ILE A 32 -27.77 2.96 -0.76
C ILE A 32 -26.55 2.19 -0.24
N ASN A 33 -26.72 1.14 0.57
CA ASN A 33 -25.61 0.45 1.25
C ASN A 33 -24.71 -0.35 0.28
N THR A 34 -24.15 0.32 -0.71
CA THR A 34 -23.24 -0.17 -1.74
C THR A 34 -21.84 0.27 -1.38
N GLN A 35 -21.35 -0.07 -0.18
CA GLN A 35 -19.91 -0.13 0.05
C GLN A 35 -19.35 -1.25 -0.85
N ILE A 36 -19.32 -0.99 -2.15
CA ILE A 36 -18.64 -1.82 -3.11
C ILE A 36 -17.18 -1.79 -2.64
N ASN A 37 -16.62 -2.96 -2.37
CA ASN A 37 -15.40 -3.20 -1.60
C ASN A 37 -14.09 -2.66 -2.24
N TYR A 38 -14.16 -1.62 -3.05
CA TYR A 38 -13.00 -0.90 -3.56
C TYR A 38 -12.46 0.00 -2.46
N ARG A 39 -11.59 -0.56 -1.63
CA ARG A 39 -10.72 0.17 -0.69
C ARG A 39 -9.28 -0.04 -1.12
N ASN A 40 -8.44 0.98 -0.99
CA ASN A 40 -7.00 0.73 -1.02
C ASN A 40 -6.61 -0.03 0.25
N HIS A 41 -6.20 -1.28 0.10
CA HIS A 41 -5.79 -2.15 1.22
C HIS A 41 -4.27 -2.29 1.33
N ARG A 42 -3.48 -1.60 0.50
CA ARG A 42 -2.03 -1.67 0.53
C ARG A 42 -1.49 -0.88 1.74
N LYS A 43 -0.55 -1.48 2.47
CA LYS A 43 0.24 -0.80 3.50
C LYS A 43 1.67 -0.79 3.01
N ILE A 44 2.12 0.36 2.53
CA ILE A 44 3.41 0.54 1.89
C ILE A 44 4.07 1.75 2.55
N VAL A 45 5.31 1.60 2.96
CA VAL A 45 6.21 2.70 3.30
C VAL A 45 7.42 2.57 2.41
N VAL A 46 7.84 3.65 1.76
CA VAL A 46 9.08 3.71 0.99
C VAL A 46 9.89 4.88 1.50
N ILE A 47 11.18 4.64 1.75
CA ILE A 47 12.13 5.62 2.27
C ILE A 47 13.24 5.75 1.24
N ASP A 48 13.36 6.95 0.67
CA ASP A 48 14.41 7.36 -0.28
C ASP A 48 14.58 6.49 -1.53
N GLY A 49 13.63 5.61 -1.84
CA GLY A 49 13.76 4.61 -2.92
C GLY A 49 14.70 3.45 -2.58
N VAL A 50 15.17 3.35 -1.32
CA VAL A 50 16.19 2.38 -0.88
C VAL A 50 15.61 1.30 0.02
N VAL A 51 14.72 1.68 0.94
CA VAL A 51 14.10 0.78 1.92
C VAL A 51 12.60 0.85 1.77
N ALA A 52 11.93 -0.29 1.84
CA ALA A 52 10.48 -0.32 1.92
C ALA A 52 9.94 -1.31 2.94
N PHE A 53 8.74 -1.03 3.43
CA PHE A 53 7.98 -1.89 4.31
C PHE A 53 6.65 -2.27 3.66
N LEU A 54 6.31 -3.56 3.70
CA LEU A 54 5.01 -4.07 3.26
C LEU A 54 4.51 -5.21 4.16
N GLY A 55 3.20 -5.38 4.25
CA GLY A 55 2.59 -6.46 5.03
C GLY A 55 1.15 -6.17 5.46
N GLY A 56 0.70 -6.79 6.55
CA GLY A 56 -0.66 -6.61 7.08
C GLY A 56 -0.82 -5.44 8.07
N ILE A 57 0.27 -5.04 8.73
CA ILE A 57 0.28 -4.00 9.77
C ILE A 57 0.00 -2.60 9.17
N ASN A 58 -0.95 -1.87 9.76
CA ASN A 58 -1.12 -0.42 9.50
C ASN A 58 -0.41 0.39 10.60
N ILE A 59 -0.35 1.72 10.44
CA ILE A 59 0.18 2.62 11.48
C ILE A 59 -0.95 2.99 12.45
N GLY A 60 -0.88 2.49 13.68
CA GLY A 60 -1.84 2.78 14.75
C GLY A 60 -1.53 2.02 16.05
N ASP A 61 -1.99 2.56 17.18
CA ASP A 61 -1.73 1.99 18.52
C ASP A 61 -2.31 0.57 18.68
N GLU A 62 -3.35 0.21 17.92
CA GLU A 62 -3.94 -1.12 17.97
C GLU A 62 -2.96 -2.22 17.56
N TYR A 63 -2.01 -1.92 16.67
CA TYR A 63 -0.98 -2.86 16.23
C TYR A 63 0.13 -3.05 17.29
N LEU A 64 0.17 -2.20 18.32
CA LEU A 64 1.02 -2.35 19.51
C LEU A 64 0.33 -3.20 20.61
N GLY A 65 -0.85 -3.76 20.34
CA GLY A 65 -1.65 -4.46 21.33
C GLY A 65 -2.42 -3.54 22.29
N MET A 66 -2.43 -2.24 22.02
CA MET A 66 -3.13 -1.24 22.85
C MET A 66 -4.61 -1.06 22.44
N GLY A 67 -5.08 -1.86 21.47
CA GLY A 67 -6.45 -1.85 21.00
C GLY A 67 -7.40 -2.68 21.86
N LYS A 68 -8.70 -2.52 21.65
CA LYS A 68 -9.75 -3.32 22.33
C LYS A 68 -9.65 -4.82 22.08
N LEU A 69 -8.99 -5.21 20.99
CA LEU A 69 -8.81 -6.62 20.60
C LEU A 69 -7.59 -7.26 21.28
N GLY A 70 -6.79 -6.48 22.02
CA GLY A 70 -5.57 -6.98 22.66
C GLY A 70 -4.44 -7.20 21.65
N GLU A 71 -3.64 -8.26 21.89
CA GLU A 71 -2.45 -8.61 21.09
C GLU A 71 -2.79 -8.73 19.60
N TRP A 72 -2.02 -8.04 18.76
CA TRP A 72 -2.17 -8.09 17.30
C TRP A 72 -1.07 -8.97 16.69
N LYS A 73 -1.46 -10.07 16.04
CA LYS A 73 -0.53 -10.97 15.34
C LYS A 73 -0.64 -10.77 13.84
N ASP A 74 0.45 -10.36 13.22
CA ASP A 74 0.51 -10.07 11.79
C ASP A 74 1.95 -10.23 11.26
N CYS A 75 2.09 -10.24 9.94
CA CYS A 75 3.38 -10.28 9.27
C CYS A 75 3.65 -8.96 8.54
N HIS A 76 4.86 -8.45 8.69
CA HIS A 76 5.36 -7.30 7.96
C HIS A 76 6.84 -7.52 7.65
N ILE A 77 7.25 -7.12 6.47
CA ILE A 77 8.63 -7.29 6.02
C ILE A 77 9.23 -5.93 5.67
N MET A 78 10.51 -5.80 5.98
CA MET A 78 11.37 -4.75 5.44
C MET A 78 12.13 -5.34 4.25
N ILE A 79 12.20 -4.58 3.17
CA ILE A 79 12.92 -4.96 1.95
C ILE A 79 13.91 -3.87 1.55
N GLU A 80 15.03 -4.30 0.99
CA GLU A 80 16.08 -3.48 0.37
C GLU A 80 16.43 -4.11 -0.97
N GLY A 81 16.75 -3.28 -1.97
CA GLY A 81 17.06 -3.74 -3.32
C GLY A 81 16.19 -3.09 -4.39
N ASP A 82 16.45 -3.48 -5.64
CA ASP A 82 15.73 -2.96 -6.83
C ASP A 82 14.21 -3.13 -6.73
N CYS A 83 13.74 -4.13 -5.98
CA CYS A 83 12.32 -4.38 -5.76
C CYS A 83 11.60 -3.21 -5.07
N VAL A 84 12.32 -2.36 -4.32
CA VAL A 84 11.78 -1.15 -3.70
C VAL A 84 11.23 -0.17 -4.73
N LEU A 85 11.89 -0.04 -5.89
CA LEU A 85 11.42 0.82 -6.98
C LEU A 85 10.04 0.37 -7.50
N GLY A 86 9.78 -0.94 -7.49
CA GLY A 86 8.47 -1.50 -7.84
C GLY A 86 7.37 -1.07 -6.86
N LEU A 87 7.64 -1.12 -5.54
CA LEU A 87 6.69 -0.61 -4.53
C LEU A 87 6.51 0.90 -4.61
N GLN A 88 7.59 1.63 -4.88
CA GLN A 88 7.55 3.08 -5.06
C GLN A 88 6.64 3.45 -6.24
N SER A 89 6.80 2.77 -7.37
CA SER A 89 5.91 2.95 -8.52
C SER A 89 4.45 2.72 -8.16
N ILE A 90 4.15 1.62 -7.43
CA ILE A 90 2.77 1.32 -6.99
C ILE A 90 2.21 2.43 -6.09
N PHE A 91 3.02 2.93 -5.14
CA PHE A 91 2.60 4.01 -4.27
C PHE A 91 2.33 5.31 -5.04
N LEU A 92 3.23 5.68 -5.96
CA LEU A 92 3.10 6.90 -6.76
C LEU A 92 1.90 6.83 -7.70
N ASP A 93 1.64 5.66 -8.30
CA ASP A 93 0.45 5.41 -9.13
C ASP A 93 -0.84 5.63 -8.32
N ASP A 94 -0.93 5.00 -7.14
CA ASP A 94 -2.09 5.15 -6.25
C ASP A 94 -2.27 6.59 -5.82
N PHE A 95 -1.20 7.22 -5.34
CA PHE A 95 -1.22 8.57 -4.80
C PHE A 95 -1.63 9.59 -5.87
N SER A 96 -1.00 9.52 -7.05
CA SER A 96 -1.32 10.41 -8.18
C SER A 96 -2.73 10.19 -8.68
N SER A 97 -3.20 8.95 -8.74
CA SER A 97 -4.57 8.63 -9.13
C SER A 97 -5.59 9.23 -8.16
N ILE A 98 -5.40 9.03 -6.85
CA ILE A 98 -6.27 9.59 -5.81
C ILE A 98 -6.33 11.11 -5.92
N LYS A 99 -5.18 11.77 -6.02
CA LYS A 99 -5.13 13.24 -6.16
C LYS A 99 -5.83 13.73 -7.42
N LYS A 100 -5.60 13.07 -8.55
CA LYS A 100 -6.29 13.36 -9.82
C LYS A 100 -7.80 13.29 -9.64
N TYR A 101 -8.31 12.24 -9.00
CA TYR A 101 -9.74 12.09 -8.74
C TYR A 101 -10.30 13.16 -7.79
N ASN A 102 -9.52 13.59 -6.81
CA ASN A 102 -9.93 14.65 -5.88
C ASN A 102 -9.79 16.07 -6.47
N ASN A 103 -9.36 16.20 -7.74
CA ASN A 103 -8.98 17.48 -8.36
C ASN A 103 -7.90 18.24 -7.57
N GLU A 104 -6.98 17.49 -6.95
CA GLU A 104 -5.84 18.03 -6.21
C GLU A 104 -4.60 18.12 -7.11
N GLN A 105 -3.72 19.08 -6.83
CA GLN A 105 -2.47 19.24 -7.56
C GLN A 105 -1.52 18.05 -7.28
N ILE A 106 -0.93 17.52 -8.35
CA ILE A 106 0.00 16.39 -8.31
C ILE A 106 1.43 16.90 -8.48
N SER A 107 1.96 17.57 -7.45
CA SER A 107 3.32 18.16 -7.47
C SER A 107 4.42 17.13 -7.71
N ILE A 108 4.20 15.88 -7.28
CA ILE A 108 5.17 14.79 -7.41
C ILE A 108 5.51 14.44 -8.87
N LEU A 109 4.58 14.68 -9.81
CA LEU A 109 4.80 14.41 -11.23
C LEU A 109 5.76 15.41 -11.89
N ASN A 110 6.05 16.55 -11.24
CA ASN A 110 6.97 17.54 -11.80
C ASN A 110 8.44 17.09 -11.75
N ASN A 111 8.77 16.07 -10.94
CA ASN A 111 10.14 15.59 -10.79
C ASN A 111 10.18 14.08 -10.51
N VAL A 112 9.48 13.28 -11.33
CA VAL A 112 9.39 11.82 -11.16
C VAL A 112 10.77 11.17 -11.14
N ASP A 113 11.68 11.62 -12.00
CA ASP A 113 13.03 11.07 -12.12
C ASP A 113 13.83 11.17 -10.81
N SER A 114 13.56 12.19 -9.98
CA SER A 114 14.23 12.33 -8.69
C SER A 114 13.88 11.23 -7.67
N TYR A 115 12.75 10.55 -7.86
CA TYR A 115 12.32 9.44 -7.02
C TYR A 115 12.95 8.12 -7.48
N PHE A 116 13.23 7.95 -8.76
CA PHE A 116 13.77 6.70 -9.33
C PHE A 116 15.27 6.81 -9.59
N LYS A 117 16.03 6.98 -8.52
CA LYS A 117 17.49 6.94 -8.60
C LYS A 117 17.96 5.49 -8.67
N ASN A 118 18.98 5.25 -9.50
CA ASN A 118 19.68 3.98 -9.46
C ASN A 118 20.49 3.93 -8.17
N HIS A 119 20.36 2.81 -7.46
CA HIS A 119 21.15 2.50 -6.30
C HIS A 119 21.87 1.18 -6.56
N ASP A 120 23.14 1.09 -6.17
CA ASP A 120 23.88 -0.15 -6.26
C ASP A 120 23.47 -1.06 -5.11
N PHE A 121 22.61 -2.03 -5.40
CA PHE A 121 22.17 -3.02 -4.42
C PHE A 121 22.91 -4.34 -4.62
N ASN A 122 23.48 -4.88 -3.54
CA ASN A 122 24.14 -6.18 -3.52
C ASN A 122 23.25 -7.26 -2.89
N GLY A 123 22.04 -7.43 -3.43
CA GLY A 123 21.10 -8.46 -3.00
C GLY A 123 21.38 -9.82 -3.67
N ASN A 124 21.13 -10.92 -2.95
CA ASN A 124 21.25 -12.29 -3.49
C ASN A 124 19.91 -13.05 -3.52
N ILE A 125 18.80 -12.37 -3.25
CA ILE A 125 17.46 -12.94 -3.24
C ILE A 125 16.66 -12.38 -4.41
N ALA A 126 16.17 -13.26 -5.28
CA ALA A 126 15.23 -12.87 -6.32
C ALA A 126 13.87 -12.52 -5.68
N MET A 127 13.38 -11.31 -5.95
CA MET A 127 12.11 -10.81 -5.42
C MET A 127 11.24 -10.24 -6.55
N GLN A 128 9.95 -10.56 -6.52
CA GLN A 128 8.97 -10.02 -7.46
C GLN A 128 7.84 -9.37 -6.67
N ILE A 129 7.55 -8.10 -7.00
CA ILE A 129 6.38 -7.39 -6.48
C ILE A 129 5.16 -7.74 -7.34
N VAL A 130 4.06 -8.10 -6.68
CA VAL A 130 2.79 -8.42 -7.34
C VAL A 130 1.69 -7.53 -6.75
N LYS A 131 0.94 -6.84 -7.61
CA LYS A 131 -0.19 -5.98 -7.22
C LYS A 131 -1.52 -6.57 -7.69
N SER A 132 -2.61 -6.16 -7.05
CA SER A 132 -3.98 -6.36 -7.52
C SER A 132 -4.74 -5.05 -7.47
N GLY A 133 -5.67 -4.84 -8.40
CA GLY A 133 -6.48 -3.63 -8.49
C GLY A 133 -7.71 -3.87 -9.37
N PRO A 134 -8.69 -2.94 -9.35
CA PRO A 134 -9.89 -3.04 -10.19
C PRO A 134 -9.59 -2.98 -11.70
N ASP A 135 -8.44 -2.44 -12.06
CA ASP A 135 -7.86 -2.32 -13.40
C ASP A 135 -7.04 -3.55 -13.81
N SER A 136 -6.87 -4.54 -12.92
CA SER A 136 -6.09 -5.74 -13.23
C SER A 136 -6.88 -6.69 -14.13
N GLU A 137 -6.39 -6.89 -15.35
CA GLU A 137 -6.97 -7.86 -16.31
C GLU A 137 -6.97 -9.28 -15.74
N PHE A 138 -5.95 -9.63 -14.96
CA PHE A 138 -5.79 -10.93 -14.33
C PHE A 138 -5.62 -10.80 -12.80
N PRO A 139 -6.09 -11.78 -12.01
CA PRO A 139 -5.89 -11.78 -10.57
C PRO A 139 -4.48 -12.27 -10.22
N SER A 140 -3.47 -11.42 -10.42
CA SER A 140 -2.04 -11.80 -10.33
C SER A 140 -1.65 -12.40 -8.98
N ILE A 141 -2.16 -11.86 -7.87
CA ILE A 141 -1.91 -12.42 -6.52
C ILE A 141 -2.46 -13.85 -6.41
N LEU A 142 -3.70 -14.09 -6.87
CA LEU A 142 -4.30 -15.42 -6.86
C LEU A 142 -3.50 -16.40 -7.72
N GLN A 143 -3.10 -15.99 -8.92
CA GLN A 143 -2.28 -16.82 -9.80
C GLN A 143 -0.92 -17.16 -9.18
N CYS A 144 -0.28 -16.19 -8.52
CA CYS A 144 0.95 -16.41 -7.76
C CYS A 144 0.75 -17.43 -6.64
N LEU A 145 -0.32 -17.30 -5.85
CA LEU A 145 -0.67 -18.26 -4.80
C LEU A 145 -0.92 -19.67 -5.37
N ILE A 146 -1.71 -19.80 -6.44
CA ILE A 146 -1.96 -21.10 -7.11
C ILE A 146 -0.65 -21.71 -7.60
N LYS A 147 0.26 -20.90 -8.17
CA LYS A 147 1.57 -21.37 -8.61
C LYS A 147 2.44 -21.87 -7.44
N MET A 148 2.47 -21.13 -6.33
CA MET A 148 3.21 -21.56 -5.14
C MET A 148 2.65 -22.85 -4.55
N ILE A 149 1.32 -22.98 -4.47
CA ILE A 149 0.65 -24.17 -3.96
C ILE A 149 0.91 -25.39 -4.86
N SER A 150 0.70 -25.25 -6.17
CA SER A 150 0.84 -26.35 -7.13
C SER A 150 2.29 -26.82 -7.33
N SER A 151 3.29 -25.99 -6.99
CA SER A 151 4.71 -26.33 -7.14
C SER A 151 5.38 -26.82 -5.86
N ALA A 152 4.71 -26.72 -4.70
CA ALA A 152 5.25 -27.12 -3.41
C ALA A 152 5.61 -28.62 -3.38
N LYS A 153 6.74 -28.95 -2.75
CA LYS A 153 7.27 -30.33 -2.65
C LYS A 153 7.25 -30.92 -1.25
N LYS A 154 7.12 -30.09 -0.21
CA LYS A 154 7.23 -30.52 1.19
C LYS A 154 6.05 -30.06 2.03
N ASN A 155 5.92 -28.76 2.25
CA ASN A 155 4.83 -28.18 3.04
C ASN A 155 4.49 -26.78 2.54
N ILE A 156 3.32 -26.32 2.95
CA ILE A 156 2.83 -24.95 2.76
C ILE A 156 2.31 -24.51 4.12
N ASN A 157 2.86 -23.42 4.66
CA ASN A 157 2.36 -22.79 5.87
C ASN A 157 1.61 -21.52 5.47
N ILE A 158 0.36 -21.41 5.90
CA ILE A 158 -0.52 -20.29 5.54
C ILE A 158 -0.90 -19.56 6.82
N ILE A 159 -0.63 -18.25 6.84
CA ILE A 159 -1.13 -17.33 7.86
C ILE A 159 -1.97 -16.31 7.10
N THR A 160 -3.26 -16.26 7.42
CA THR A 160 -4.24 -15.42 6.74
C THR A 160 -5.34 -15.02 7.73
N PRO A 161 -5.88 -13.78 7.66
CA PRO A 161 -7.05 -13.40 8.44
C PRO A 161 -8.37 -13.98 7.89
N TYR A 162 -8.35 -14.65 6.73
CA TYR A 162 -9.51 -15.25 6.04
C TYR A 162 -9.18 -16.62 5.45
#